data_AF-A0A932X6E7-F1
#
_entry.id   AF-A0A932X6E7-F1
#
_cell.length_a   1.000
_cell.length_b   1.000
_cell.length_c   1.000
_cell.angle_alpha   90.00
_cell.angle_beta   90.00
_cell.angle_gamma   90.00
#
_symmetry.space_group_name_H-M   'P 1'
#
loop_
_entity.id
_entity.type
_entity.pdbx_description
1 polymer ?
#
loop_
_entity_poly.entity_id
_entity_poly.type
_entity_poly.pdbx_seq_one_letter_code
_entity_poly.pdbx_strand_id
1 'polypeptide(L)' 'MNPWDGAEEYLVERFRREGVIEGTPGRIAREGGFPLHVMEQALADLVRQNRVHSFQTDDGRLEWEWKLP' A
#
# COMPACT_ATOMS: atom_id res chain seq x y z
N MET A 1 10.70 -11.27 -14.45
CA MET A 1 10.33 -10.89 -13.07
C MET A 1 10.14 -9.39 -13.09
N ASN A 2 8.93 -8.91 -12.82
CA ASN A 2 8.65 -7.49 -12.84
C ASN A 2 9.22 -6.90 -11.53
N PRO A 3 10.02 -5.83 -11.54
CA PRO A 3 10.58 -5.27 -10.29
C PRO A 3 9.51 -4.83 -9.28
N TRP A 4 8.24 -4.72 -9.71
CA TRP A 4 7.10 -4.37 -8.86
C TRP A 4 6.50 -5.58 -8.11
N ASP A 5 6.76 -6.81 -8.54
CA ASP A 5 6.18 -8.02 -7.93
C ASP A 5 6.54 -8.11 -6.44
N GLY A 6 7.77 -7.70 -6.07
CA GLY A 6 8.21 -7.68 -4.66
C GLY A 6 7.55 -6.59 -3.82
N ALA A 7 7.13 -5.48 -4.41
CA ALA A 7 6.45 -4.41 -3.69
C ALA A 7 4.97 -4.71 -3.44
N GLU A 8 4.30 -5.33 -4.42
CA GLU A 8 2.94 -5.84 -4.21
C GLU A 8 2.93 -6.93 -3.14
N GLU A 9 3.85 -7.90 -3.19
CA GLU A 9 3.96 -8.94 -2.16
C GLU A 9 4.23 -8.34 -0.77
N TYR A 10 5.16 -7.39 -0.67
CA TYR A 10 5.41 -6.66 0.57
C TYR A 10 4.16 -5.97 1.12
N LEU A 11 3.40 -5.27 0.27
CA LEU A 11 2.15 -4.61 0.66
C LEU A 11 1.12 -5.63 1.13
N VAL A 12 0.91 -6.71 0.38
CA VAL A 12 -0.06 -7.76 0.74
C VAL A 12 0.26 -8.37 2.10
N GLU A 13 1.52 -8.72 2.35
CA GLU A 13 1.94 -9.29 3.63
C GLU A 13 1.82 -8.26 4.77
N ARG A 14 2.13 -7.00 4.51
CA ARG A 14 1.96 -5.92 5.49
C ARG A 14 0.48 -5.68 5.83
N PHE A 15 -0.38 -5.58 4.82
CA PHE A 15 -1.83 -5.43 5.00
C PHE A 15 -2.45 -6.63 5.72
N ARG A 16 -1.99 -7.87 5.43
CA ARG A 16 -2.45 -9.06 6.17
C ARG A 16 -2.12 -9.01 7.66
N ARG A 17 -0.98 -8.42 8.01
CA ARG A 17 -0.52 -8.30 9.40
C ARG A 17 -1.16 -7.12 10.13
N GLU A 18 -1.28 -5.98 9.48
CA GLU A 18 -1.66 -4.69 10.10
C GLU A 18 -3.14 -4.34 9.86
N GLY A 19 -3.75 -4.87 8.79
CA GLY A 19 -5.10 -4.51 8.31
C GLY A 19 -5.13 -3.12 7.66
N VAL A 20 -4.59 -2.13 8.35
CA VAL A 20 -4.50 -0.74 7.94
C VAL A 20 -3.05 -0.27 7.97
N ILE A 21 -2.62 0.46 6.94
CA ILE A 21 -1.29 1.07 6.85
C ILE A 21 -1.46 2.58 6.80
N GLU A 22 -0.87 3.27 7.77
CA GLU A 22 -0.80 4.74 7.79
C GLU A 22 0.37 5.25 6.93
N GLY A 23 0.10 6.23 6.08
CA GLY A 23 1.14 7.04 5.43
C GLY A 23 0.93 7.28 3.95
N THR A 24 1.78 8.17 3.40
CA THR A 24 1.86 8.40 1.96
C THR A 24 2.59 7.26 1.26
N PRO A 25 2.37 7.05 -0.05
CA PRO A 25 3.13 6.08 -0.83
C PRO A 25 4.65 6.23 -0.66
N GLY A 26 5.16 7.47 -0.57
CA GLY A 26 6.58 7.73 -0.34
C GLY A 26 7.10 7.29 1.03
N ARG A 27 6.29 7.42 2.08
CA ARG A 27 6.64 6.89 3.40
C ARG A 27 6.68 5.37 3.40
N ILE A 28 5.63 4.74 2.85
CA ILE A 28 5.51 3.28 2.77
C ILE A 28 6.66 2.69 1.92
N ALA A 29 7.02 3.37 0.82
CA ALA A 29 8.13 3.01 -0.04
C ALA A 29 9.47 3.04 0.71
N ARG A 30 9.74 4.11 1.46
CA ARG A 30 10.96 4.25 2.26
C ARG A 30 11.05 3.18 3.36
N GLU A 31 9.96 2.86 4.02
CA GLU A 31 9.90 1.82 5.06
C GLU A 31 10.16 0.42 4.48
N GLY A 32 9.64 0.14 3.28
CA GLY A 32 9.85 -1.14 2.59
C GLY A 32 11.15 -1.24 1.78
N GLY A 33 11.91 -0.15 1.64
CA GLY A 33 13.12 -0.12 0.82
C GLY A 33 12.86 -0.11 -0.70
N PHE A 34 11.71 0.43 -1.13
CA PHE A 34 11.32 0.51 -2.53
C PHE A 34 11.42 1.95 -3.06
N PRO A 35 11.71 2.14 -4.36
CA PRO A 35 11.48 3.42 -5.05
C PRO A 35 10.02 3.87 -4.97
N LEU A 36 9.77 5.19 -4.91
CA LEU A 36 8.41 5.75 -4.83
C LEU A 36 7.48 5.25 -5.94
N HIS A 37 7.92 5.34 -7.20
CA HIS A 37 7.11 4.95 -8.36
C HIS A 37 6.74 3.45 -8.36
N VAL A 38 7.59 2.59 -7.77
CA VAL A 38 7.28 1.17 -7.56
C VAL A 38 6.07 1.03 -6.64
N MET A 39 6.11 1.75 -5.51
CA MET A 39 5.09 1.67 -4.48
C MET A 39 3.76 2.27 -4.94
N GLU A 40 3.80 3.40 -5.66
CA GLU A 40 2.63 4.02 -6.26
C GLU A 40 1.94 3.07 -7.25
N GLN A 41 2.72 2.40 -8.10
CA GLN A 41 2.19 1.43 -9.05
C GLN A 41 1.57 0.23 -8.33
N ALA A 42 2.25 -0.35 -7.34
CA ALA A 42 1.74 -1.50 -6.58
C ALA A 42 0.45 -1.16 -5.81
N LEU A 43 0.39 0.01 -5.14
CA LEU A 43 -0.84 0.48 -4.50
C LEU A 43 -1.96 0.71 -5.52
N ALA A 44 -1.66 1.32 -6.67
CA ALA A 44 -2.64 1.52 -7.73
C ALA A 44 -3.19 0.20 -8.27
N ASP A 45 -2.34 -0.83 -8.40
CA ASP A 45 -2.76 -2.16 -8.84
C ASP A 45 -3.64 -2.85 -7.80
N LEU A 46 -3.31 -2.78 -6.51
CA LEU A 46 -4.18 -3.29 -5.43
C LEU A 46 -5.52 -2.55 -5.34
N VAL A 47 -5.54 -1.24 -5.60
CA VAL A 47 -6.78 -0.45 -5.69
C VAL A 47 -7.61 -0.86 -6.91
N ARG A 48 -6.98 -1.05 -8.08
CA ARG A 48 -7.66 -1.56 -9.30
C ARG A 48 -8.24 -2.95 -9.10
N GLN A 49 -7.56 -3.80 -8.34
CA GLN A 49 -8.04 -5.12 -7.92
C GLN A 49 -9.15 -5.05 -6.84
N ASN A 50 -9.52 -3.85 -6.39
CA ASN A 50 -10.46 -3.61 -5.29
C ASN A 50 -10.08 -4.31 -3.98
N ARG A 51 -8.77 -4.52 -3.75
CA ARG A 51 -8.23 -5.16 -2.54
C ARG A 51 -7.86 -4.17 -1.46
N VAL A 52 -7.57 -2.93 -1.84
CA VAL A 52 -7.19 -1.85 -0.93
C VAL A 52 -7.96 -0.59 -1.30
N HIS A 53 -8.23 0.24 -0.32
CA HIS A 53 -8.64 1.62 -0.56
C HIS A 53 -7.92 2.58 0.39
N SER A 54 -7.71 3.81 -0.06
CA SER A 54 -7.20 4.88 0.77
C SER A 54 -8.34 5.73 1.34
N PHE A 55 -8.19 6.20 2.57
CA PHE A 55 -9.07 7.18 3.18
C PHE A 55 -8.26 8.15 4.03
N GLN A 56 -8.84 9.30 4.34
CA GLN A 56 -8.25 10.27 5.25
C GLN A 56 -9.02 10.24 6.56
N THR A 57 -8.31 10.10 7.67
CA THR A 57 -8.87 10.17 9.02
C THR A 57 -9.26 11.59 9.38
N ASP A 58 -10.06 11.76 10.43
CA ASP A 58 -10.54 13.07 10.92
C ASP A 58 -9.38 14.01 11.36
N ASP A 59 -8.25 13.44 11.79
CA ASP A 59 -7.04 14.19 12.14
C ASP A 59 -6.11 14.46 10.94
N GLY A 60 -6.56 14.12 9.72
CA GLY A 60 -5.91 14.45 8.47
C GLY A 60 -4.83 13.46 8.01
N ARG A 61 -4.67 12.31 8.68
CA ARG A 61 -3.72 11.27 8.25
C ARG A 61 -4.28 10.45 7.08
N LEU A 62 -3.40 10.10 6.15
CA LEU A 62 -3.73 9.19 5.06
C LEU A 62 -3.53 7.75 5.53
N GLU A 63 -4.57 6.94 5.42
CA GLU A 63 -4.56 5.52 5.75
C GLU A 63 -5.00 4.70 4.54
N TRP A 64 -4.50 3.47 4.48
CA TRP A 64 -4.84 2.48 3.47
C TRP A 64 -5.39 1.26 4.19
N GLU A 65 -6.57 0.78 3.82
CA GLU A 65 -7.20 -0.38 4.45
C GLU A 65 -7.39 -1.52 3.45
N TRP A 66 -7.09 -2.73 3.91
CA TRP A 66 -7.39 -3.96 3.22
C TRP A 66 -8.89 -4.22 3.18
N LYS A 67 -9.46 -4.33 1.98
CA LYS A 67 -10.83 -4.83 1.81
C LYS A 67 -10.81 -6.35 1.96
N LEU A 68 -11.35 -6.84 3.08
CA LEU A 68 -11.66 -8.25 3.20
C LEU A 68 -12.71 -8.64 2.14
N PRO A 69 -12.50 -9.74 1.40
CA PRO A 69 -13.51 -10.27 0.47
C PRO A 69 -14.74 -10.81 1.20
#